data_AF-A0A940A728-F1
#
_entry.id   AF-A0A940A728-F1
#
_cell.length_a   1.000
_cell.length_b   1.000
_cell.length_c   1.000
_cell.angle_alpha   90.00
_cell.angle_beta   90.00
_cell.angle_gamma   90.00
#
_symmetry.space_group_name_H-M   'P 1'
#
loop_
_entity.id
_entity.type
_entity.pdbx_description
1 polymer ?
#
loop_
_entity_poly.entity_id
_entity_poly.type
_entity_poly.pdbx_seq_one_letter_code
_entity_poly.pdbx_strand_id
1 'polypeptide(L)'
;MRLWYDRPADFFEETLPIGNGKLGALIDGGVKDNTIYLNDITLWTGHPVNHEEDKGAHVWIPAIREALFAEDYALADSLQLRVQGPNSQYFQPLGTLHIFDDNEGDCSAYTRELDLDQSLCHDQYTQNGNTFHREYFANHPDKVIAMRITSEQPRGINCRVVLTSQVPHHVKASNNGQLTMTGHAVGSPQESIHFCGILMARSSDGSIMSSDSTLTVRGASVLTLYFVNETSFNGAGRHPVKEGAPYLENATNDSWHLANYSYEEFRQRHI
;
A
#
# COMPACT_ATOMS: atom_id res chain seq x y z
N MET A 1 -21.82 -9.87 -6.66
CA MET A 1 -21.70 -9.07 -7.91
C MET A 1 -20.22 -9.09 -8.28
N ARG A 2 -19.83 -9.09 -9.57
CA ARG A 2 -18.42 -9.27 -9.95
C ARG A 2 -17.95 -8.30 -11.04
N LEU A 3 -16.71 -7.85 -10.95
CA LEU A 3 -15.94 -7.30 -12.07
C LEU A 3 -14.97 -8.40 -12.54
N TRP A 4 -14.89 -8.70 -13.83
CA TRP A 4 -14.02 -9.78 -14.32
C TRP A 4 -13.38 -9.45 -15.66
N TYR A 5 -12.20 -10.03 -15.91
CA TYR A 5 -11.37 -9.81 -17.08
C TYR A 5 -10.63 -11.11 -17.46
N ASP A 6 -10.29 -11.26 -18.73
CA ASP A 6 -9.56 -12.41 -19.29
C ASP A 6 -8.08 -12.09 -19.60
N ARG A 7 -7.60 -10.93 -19.15
CA ARG A 7 -6.20 -10.51 -19.22
C ARG A 7 -5.76 -9.73 -17.97
N PRO A 8 -4.45 -9.71 -17.65
CA PRO A 8 -3.89 -8.79 -16.67
C PRO A 8 -4.18 -7.32 -17.02
N ALA A 9 -4.03 -6.43 -16.06
CA ALA A 9 -4.06 -4.99 -16.30
C ALA A 9 -2.82 -4.54 -17.08
N ASP A 10 -3.02 -3.74 -18.13
CA ASP A 10 -1.93 -3.06 -18.85
C ASP A 10 -1.69 -1.64 -18.29
N PHE A 11 -2.71 -1.06 -17.67
CA PHE A 11 -2.69 0.28 -17.08
C PHE A 11 -3.13 0.26 -15.62
N PHE A 12 -2.69 1.26 -14.86
CA PHE A 12 -3.03 1.40 -13.45
C PHE A 12 -4.55 1.47 -13.21
N GLU A 13 -5.29 2.12 -14.11
CA GLU A 13 -6.75 2.27 -14.06
C GLU A 13 -7.50 0.94 -14.28
N GLU A 14 -6.82 -0.08 -14.83
CA GLU A 14 -7.39 -1.41 -15.02
C GLU A 14 -7.17 -2.33 -13.80
N THR A 15 -6.46 -1.88 -12.77
CA THR A 15 -6.20 -2.67 -11.55
C THR A 15 -7.46 -2.88 -10.71
N LEU A 16 -7.49 -3.96 -9.92
CA LEU A 16 -8.62 -4.29 -9.05
C LEU A 16 -8.36 -3.79 -7.62
N PRO A 17 -9.23 -2.92 -7.05
CA PRO A 17 -9.04 -2.40 -5.71
C PRO A 17 -9.59 -3.30 -4.60
N ILE A 18 -8.81 -3.42 -3.53
CA ILE A 18 -9.25 -3.97 -2.23
C ILE A 18 -8.82 -3.00 -1.12
N GLY A 19 -9.54 -2.98 0.00
CA GLY A 19 -9.16 -2.14 1.13
C GLY A 19 -9.95 -2.42 2.40
N ASN A 20 -9.35 -2.11 3.55
CA ASN A 20 -9.94 -2.34 4.86
C ASN A 20 -10.25 -1.05 5.64
N GLY A 21 -10.30 0.08 4.93
CA GLY A 21 -10.48 1.43 5.48
C GLY A 21 -9.19 2.09 5.97
N LYS A 22 -8.13 1.31 6.25
CA LYS A 22 -6.79 1.84 6.57
C LYS A 22 -5.80 1.54 5.45
N LEU A 23 -5.62 0.25 5.15
CA LEU A 23 -4.79 -0.26 4.09
C LEU A 23 -5.61 -0.43 2.82
N GLY A 24 -5.01 -0.10 1.69
CA GLY A 24 -5.54 -0.34 0.36
C GLY A 24 -4.52 -1.04 -0.51
N ALA A 25 -4.99 -1.86 -1.43
CA ALA A 25 -4.17 -2.46 -2.48
C ALA A 25 -4.86 -2.39 -3.84
N LEU A 26 -4.07 -2.21 -4.88
CA LEU A 26 -4.48 -2.31 -6.27
C LEU A 26 -3.71 -3.44 -6.94
N ILE A 27 -4.42 -4.44 -7.46
CA ILE A 27 -3.84 -5.66 -8.03
C ILE A 27 -3.90 -5.60 -9.55
N ASP A 28 -2.74 -5.70 -10.22
CA ASP A 28 -2.66 -5.75 -11.69
C ASP A 28 -2.98 -7.15 -12.25
N GLY A 29 -2.65 -8.20 -11.51
CA GLY A 29 -2.81 -9.59 -11.90
C GLY A 29 -1.76 -10.07 -12.91
N GLY A 30 -0.63 -9.39 -13.07
CA GLY A 30 0.43 -9.78 -14.00
C GLY A 30 0.98 -11.18 -13.72
N VAL A 31 1.34 -11.93 -14.77
CA VAL A 31 1.78 -13.33 -14.63
C VAL A 31 3.26 -13.43 -14.32
N LYS A 32 4.10 -12.68 -15.04
CA LYS A 32 5.57 -12.67 -14.83
C LYS A 32 6.02 -11.74 -13.72
N ASP A 33 5.40 -10.57 -13.63
CA ASP A 33 5.51 -9.65 -12.51
C ASP A 33 4.09 -9.32 -12.09
N ASN A 34 3.69 -9.79 -10.91
CA ASN A 34 2.43 -9.40 -10.31
C ASN A 34 2.69 -8.22 -9.40
N THR A 35 2.13 -7.06 -9.78
CA THR A 35 2.32 -5.80 -9.09
C THR A 35 1.12 -5.49 -8.23
N ILE A 36 1.37 -5.31 -6.94
CA ILE A 36 0.38 -4.86 -5.96
C ILE A 36 0.81 -3.50 -5.42
N TYR A 37 0.07 -2.46 -5.78
CA TYR A 37 0.30 -1.11 -5.26
C TYR A 37 -0.34 -0.96 -3.89
N LEU A 38 0.44 -0.63 -2.88
CA LEU A 38 0.02 -0.57 -1.48
C LEU A 38 -0.18 0.88 -1.04
N ASN A 39 -1.18 1.10 -0.19
CA ASN A 39 -1.52 2.40 0.37
C ASN A 39 -1.87 2.27 1.86
N ASP A 40 -1.57 3.33 2.62
CA ASP A 40 -2.06 3.55 3.98
C ASP A 40 -2.68 4.95 4.04
N ILE A 41 -3.93 5.05 4.48
CA ILE A 41 -4.70 6.30 4.51
C ILE A 41 -4.02 7.45 5.28
N THR A 42 -3.08 7.13 6.17
CA THR A 42 -2.38 8.09 7.02
C THR A 42 -1.02 8.55 6.48
N LEU A 43 -0.55 8.03 5.34
CA LEU A 43 0.73 8.46 4.76
C LEU A 43 0.57 9.69 3.85
N TRP A 44 0.88 10.85 4.41
CA TRP A 44 0.81 12.16 3.75
C TRP A 44 2.12 12.92 3.94
N THR A 45 2.39 13.89 3.07
CA THR A 45 3.49 14.84 3.29
C THR A 45 3.20 15.81 4.44
N GLY A 46 4.26 16.45 4.93
CA GLY A 46 4.18 17.57 5.87
C GLY A 46 3.86 17.21 7.31
N HIS A 47 3.46 18.25 8.04
CA HIS A 47 3.22 18.28 9.48
C HIS A 47 2.08 19.27 9.79
N PRO A 48 1.61 19.38 11.04
CA PRO A 48 0.57 20.34 11.41
C PRO A 48 0.91 21.76 10.93
N VAL A 49 -0.10 22.44 10.38
CA VAL A 49 0.04 23.80 9.85
C VAL A 49 0.28 24.81 10.97
N ASN A 50 1.06 25.84 10.69
CA ASN A 50 1.20 26.97 11.60
C ASN A 50 0.02 27.93 11.42
N HIS A 51 -0.93 27.90 12.35
CA HIS A 51 -2.12 28.77 12.33
C HIS A 51 -1.83 30.28 12.45
N GLU A 52 -0.58 30.66 12.74
CA GLU A 52 -0.17 32.07 12.83
C GLU A 52 0.58 32.56 11.59
N GLU A 53 0.79 31.71 10.59
CA GLU A 53 1.55 32.05 9.37
C GLU A 53 0.95 33.24 8.62
N ASP A 54 -0.38 33.40 8.66
CA ASP A 54 -1.15 34.44 7.98
C ASP A 54 -1.75 35.49 8.92
N LYS A 55 -1.29 35.59 10.18
CA LYS A 55 -1.87 36.47 11.22
C LYS A 55 -2.08 37.92 10.75
N GLY A 56 -1.21 38.42 9.86
CA GLY A 56 -1.26 39.77 9.31
C GLY A 56 -2.08 39.93 8.03
N ALA A 57 -2.54 38.86 7.39
CA ALA A 57 -3.19 38.90 6.07
C ALA A 57 -4.48 39.74 6.07
N HIS A 58 -5.25 39.69 7.16
CA HIS A 58 -6.54 40.37 7.28
C HIS A 58 -6.49 41.90 7.03
N VAL A 59 -5.31 42.53 7.17
CA VAL A 59 -5.13 43.99 6.92
C VAL A 59 -5.35 44.38 5.46
N TRP A 60 -5.27 43.41 4.53
CA TRP A 60 -5.49 43.64 3.10
C TRP A 60 -6.96 43.56 2.68
N ILE A 61 -7.83 42.98 3.52
CA ILE A 61 -9.26 42.80 3.22
C ILE A 61 -9.97 44.12 2.90
N PRO A 62 -9.76 45.24 3.65
CA PRO A 62 -10.38 46.52 3.31
C PRO A 62 -10.00 47.03 1.92
N ALA A 63 -8.72 46.98 1.55
CA ALA A 63 -8.24 47.45 0.25
C ALA A 63 -8.76 46.59 -0.91
N ILE A 64 -8.86 45.28 -0.73
CA ILE A 64 -9.48 44.37 -1.71
C ILE A 64 -10.95 44.76 -1.94
N ARG A 65 -11.71 45.01 -0.87
CA ARG A 65 -13.11 45.42 -0.95
C ARG A 65 -13.27 46.77 -1.67
N GLU A 66 -12.42 47.75 -1.36
CA GLU A 66 -12.43 49.05 -2.03
C GLU A 66 -12.20 48.93 -3.54
N ALA A 67 -11.20 48.15 -3.97
CA ALA A 67 -10.94 47.88 -5.38
C ALA A 67 -12.14 47.21 -6.08
N LEU A 68 -12.78 46.24 -5.43
CA LEU A 68 -13.98 45.57 -5.96
C LEU A 68 -15.17 46.54 -6.11
N PHE A 69 -15.40 47.43 -5.13
CA PHE A 69 -16.48 48.42 -5.21
C PHE A 69 -16.24 49.50 -6.27
N ALA A 70 -14.97 49.76 -6.61
CA ALA A 70 -14.58 50.64 -7.70
C ALA A 70 -14.55 49.94 -9.07
N GLU A 71 -14.91 48.65 -9.15
CA GLU A 71 -14.82 47.80 -10.33
C GLU A 71 -13.37 47.67 -10.90
N ASP A 72 -12.35 47.95 -10.08
CA ASP A 72 -10.94 47.72 -10.43
C ASP A 72 -10.54 46.28 -10.11
N TYR A 73 -10.97 45.37 -10.98
CA TYR A 73 -10.75 43.93 -10.81
C TYR A 73 -9.27 43.55 -10.90
N ALA A 74 -8.47 44.29 -11.66
CA ALA A 74 -7.03 44.04 -11.79
C ALA A 74 -6.31 44.33 -10.47
N LEU A 75 -6.65 45.44 -9.82
CA LEU A 75 -6.12 45.75 -8.49
C LEU A 75 -6.61 44.73 -7.45
N ALA A 76 -7.91 44.39 -7.46
CA ALA A 76 -8.47 43.40 -6.54
C ALA A 76 -7.77 42.03 -6.64
N ASP A 77 -7.49 41.54 -7.86
CA ASP A 77 -6.77 40.28 -8.09
C ASP A 77 -5.31 40.35 -7.58
N SER A 78 -4.64 41.48 -7.77
CA SER A 78 -3.28 41.65 -7.24
C SER A 78 -3.24 41.67 -5.71
N LEU A 79 -4.27 42.25 -5.07
CA LEU A 79 -4.34 42.38 -3.61
C LEU A 79 -4.76 41.07 -2.94
N GLN A 80 -5.61 40.24 -3.56
CA GLN A 80 -6.06 38.98 -2.94
C GLN A 80 -4.91 37.97 -2.74
N LEU A 81 -3.83 38.07 -3.51
CA LEU A 81 -2.61 37.27 -3.28
C LEU A 81 -2.02 37.47 -1.88
N ARG A 82 -2.32 38.59 -1.20
CA ARG A 82 -1.86 38.89 0.17
C ARG A 82 -2.63 38.15 1.27
N VAL A 83 -3.75 37.50 0.92
CA VAL A 83 -4.58 36.73 1.85
C VAL A 83 -4.60 35.23 1.54
N GLN A 84 -3.69 34.76 0.68
CA GLN A 84 -3.51 33.34 0.40
C GLN A 84 -2.59 32.67 1.43
N GLY A 85 -2.76 31.35 1.57
CA GLY A 85 -1.90 30.49 2.39
C GLY A 85 -1.17 29.44 1.55
N PRO A 86 -0.33 28.59 2.17
CA PRO A 86 0.33 27.50 1.48
C PRO A 86 -0.68 26.48 0.94
N ASN A 87 -0.26 25.74 -0.10
CA ASN A 87 -1.02 24.59 -0.60
C ASN A 87 -1.16 23.50 0.47
N SER A 88 -2.22 22.70 0.36
CA SER A 88 -2.40 21.52 1.21
C SER A 88 -1.26 20.51 1.00
N GLN A 89 -1.06 19.68 2.01
CA GLN A 89 -0.23 18.48 1.88
C GLN A 89 -0.89 17.47 0.94
N TYR A 90 -0.11 16.52 0.44
CA TYR A 90 -0.57 15.55 -0.55
C TYR A 90 -0.30 14.11 -0.09
N PHE A 91 -1.21 13.23 -0.50
CA PHE A 91 -1.19 11.80 -0.22
C PHE A 91 0.00 11.14 -0.89
N GLN A 92 0.57 10.09 -0.27
CA GLN A 92 1.73 9.39 -0.80
C GLN A 92 1.44 7.90 -1.00
N PRO A 93 1.92 7.31 -2.11
CA PRO A 93 1.90 5.86 -2.26
C PRO A 93 2.80 5.22 -1.19
N LEU A 94 2.29 4.22 -0.47
CA LEU A 94 3.05 3.54 0.58
C LEU A 94 4.20 2.72 -0.02
N GLY A 95 3.88 1.93 -1.05
CA GLY A 95 4.88 1.13 -1.74
C GLY A 95 4.28 0.23 -2.81
N THR A 96 5.12 -0.63 -3.34
CA THR A 96 4.78 -1.58 -4.38
C THR A 96 5.37 -2.93 -4.00
N LEU A 97 4.52 -3.94 -3.99
CA LEU A 97 4.90 -5.33 -3.83
C LEU A 97 4.95 -5.98 -5.22
N HIS A 98 6.10 -6.55 -5.54
CA HIS A 98 6.30 -7.36 -6.71
C HIS A 98 6.40 -8.83 -6.32
N ILE A 99 5.66 -9.67 -7.04
CA ILE A 99 5.83 -11.12 -7.01
C ILE A 99 6.27 -11.54 -8.41
N PHE A 100 7.58 -11.71 -8.57
CA PHE A 100 8.18 -12.15 -9.82
C PHE A 100 8.09 -13.66 -9.93
N ASP A 101 7.38 -14.16 -10.95
CA ASP A 101 7.32 -15.57 -11.30
C ASP A 101 8.65 -16.00 -11.94
N ASP A 102 9.34 -16.95 -11.29
CA ASP A 102 10.62 -17.51 -11.77
C ASP A 102 10.39 -18.82 -12.57
N ASN A 103 9.15 -19.22 -12.80
CA ASN A 103 8.83 -20.35 -13.68
C ASN A 103 9.04 -19.96 -15.15
N GLU A 104 9.22 -20.95 -16.03
CA GLU A 104 9.30 -20.74 -17.48
C GLU A 104 7.98 -21.08 -18.17
N GLY A 105 7.84 -20.73 -19.45
CA GLY A 105 6.72 -21.13 -20.28
C GLY A 105 5.63 -20.07 -20.46
N ASP A 106 4.84 -20.30 -21.51
CA ASP A 106 3.74 -19.43 -21.91
C ASP A 106 2.53 -19.59 -20.98
N CYS A 107 1.77 -18.50 -20.86
CA CYS A 107 0.55 -18.45 -20.06
C CYS A 107 -0.68 -18.63 -20.94
N SER A 108 -1.68 -19.34 -20.41
CA SER A 108 -2.99 -19.54 -21.04
C SER A 108 -4.11 -19.57 -19.99
N ALA A 109 -5.36 -19.61 -20.45
CA ALA A 109 -6.55 -19.75 -19.59
C ALA A 109 -6.62 -18.71 -18.45
N TYR A 110 -6.16 -17.49 -18.72
CA TYR A 110 -6.11 -16.44 -17.71
C TYR A 110 -7.50 -15.87 -17.42
N THR A 111 -7.81 -15.67 -16.14
CA THR A 111 -8.95 -14.85 -15.71
C THR A 111 -8.63 -14.15 -14.40
N ARG A 112 -9.10 -12.92 -14.21
CA ARG A 112 -9.09 -12.21 -12.92
C ARG A 112 -10.44 -11.59 -12.61
N GLU A 113 -10.82 -11.54 -11.34
CA GLU A 113 -12.07 -10.95 -10.89
C GLU A 113 -11.98 -10.29 -9.52
N LEU A 114 -12.88 -9.35 -9.26
CA LEU A 114 -13.17 -8.80 -7.94
C LEU A 114 -14.63 -9.11 -7.61
N ASP A 115 -14.84 -9.96 -6.61
CA ASP A 115 -16.15 -10.22 -6.03
C ASP A 115 -16.50 -9.07 -5.06
N LEU A 116 -17.53 -8.31 -5.40
CA LEU A 116 -17.99 -7.16 -4.64
C LEU A 116 -18.88 -7.54 -3.45
N ASP A 117 -19.42 -8.76 -3.40
CA ASP A 117 -20.21 -9.23 -2.26
C ASP A 117 -19.29 -9.72 -1.13
N GLN A 118 -18.14 -10.30 -1.48
CA GLN A 118 -17.15 -10.82 -0.53
C GLN A 118 -15.92 -9.92 -0.36
N SER A 119 -15.75 -8.91 -1.21
CA SER A 119 -14.54 -8.09 -1.29
C SER A 119 -13.26 -8.93 -1.45
N LEU A 120 -13.32 -9.95 -2.32
CA LEU A 120 -12.19 -10.83 -2.65
C LEU A 120 -11.75 -10.59 -4.09
N CYS A 121 -10.45 -10.35 -4.29
CA CYS A 121 -9.86 -10.34 -5.61
C CYS A 121 -9.25 -11.72 -5.89
N HIS A 122 -9.48 -12.24 -7.09
CA HIS A 122 -8.99 -13.54 -7.53
C HIS A 122 -8.38 -13.43 -8.91
N ASP A 123 -7.38 -14.27 -9.16
CA ASP A 123 -7.02 -14.61 -10.53
C ASP A 123 -6.56 -16.06 -10.64
N GLN A 124 -6.58 -16.58 -11.86
CA GLN A 124 -6.07 -17.89 -12.20
C GLN A 124 -5.43 -17.87 -13.57
N TYR A 125 -4.48 -18.77 -13.77
CA TYR A 125 -3.84 -18.98 -15.06
C TYR A 125 -3.15 -20.34 -15.13
N THR A 126 -2.94 -20.84 -16.34
CA THR A 126 -2.18 -22.07 -16.58
C THR A 126 -0.84 -21.73 -17.25
N GLN A 127 0.24 -22.22 -16.68
CA GLN A 127 1.60 -22.10 -17.21
C GLN A 127 2.27 -23.48 -17.20
N ASN A 128 2.80 -23.90 -18.36
CA ASN A 128 3.41 -25.23 -18.53
C ASN A 128 2.54 -26.40 -18.03
N GLY A 129 1.22 -26.31 -18.22
CA GLY A 129 0.26 -27.35 -17.80
C GLY A 129 0.01 -27.41 -16.29
N ASN A 130 0.51 -26.45 -15.52
CA ASN A 130 0.17 -26.25 -14.12
C ASN A 130 -0.74 -25.03 -13.95
N THR A 131 -1.85 -25.19 -13.25
CA THR A 131 -2.77 -24.09 -12.96
C THR A 131 -2.41 -23.46 -11.61
N PHE A 132 -2.34 -22.14 -11.61
CA PHE A 132 -2.12 -21.33 -10.43
C PHE A 132 -3.39 -20.55 -10.11
N HIS A 133 -3.70 -20.44 -8.82
CA HIS A 133 -4.79 -19.62 -8.31
C HIS A 133 -4.22 -18.61 -7.32
N ARG A 134 -4.65 -17.35 -7.42
CA ARG A 134 -4.26 -16.28 -6.51
C ARG A 134 -5.50 -15.63 -5.92
N GLU A 135 -5.50 -15.40 -4.62
CA GLU A 135 -6.59 -14.76 -3.88
C GLU A 135 -6.00 -13.64 -3.01
N TYR A 136 -6.68 -12.49 -2.96
CA TYR A 136 -6.26 -11.29 -2.25
C TYR A 136 -7.45 -10.67 -1.51
N PHE A 137 -7.22 -10.25 -0.27
CA PHE A 137 -8.19 -9.47 0.48
C PHE A 137 -7.54 -8.57 1.51
N ALA A 138 -8.23 -7.49 1.87
CA ALA A 138 -7.83 -6.59 2.92
C ALA A 138 -8.79 -6.77 4.11
N ASN A 139 -8.35 -7.53 5.10
CA ASN A 139 -9.13 -7.84 6.29
C ASN A 139 -9.13 -6.65 7.26
N HIS A 140 -10.32 -6.19 7.63
CA HIS A 140 -10.52 -5.09 8.56
C HIS A 140 -10.30 -5.46 10.04
N PRO A 141 -10.88 -6.57 10.56
CA PRO A 141 -10.73 -6.93 11.98
C PRO A 141 -9.28 -7.05 12.45
N ASP A 142 -8.37 -7.46 11.56
CA ASP A 142 -6.99 -7.82 11.84
C ASP A 142 -5.98 -6.92 11.11
N LYS A 143 -6.46 -5.85 10.44
CA LYS A 143 -5.65 -4.82 9.75
C LYS A 143 -4.59 -5.37 8.77
N VAL A 144 -4.90 -6.44 8.06
CA VAL A 144 -3.94 -7.15 7.20
C VAL A 144 -4.41 -7.19 5.75
N ILE A 145 -3.48 -7.01 4.81
CA ILE A 145 -3.68 -7.45 3.42
C ILE A 145 -3.12 -8.86 3.32
N ALA A 146 -3.99 -9.83 3.05
CA ALA A 146 -3.64 -11.23 2.90
C ALA A 146 -3.67 -11.64 1.43
N MET A 147 -2.73 -12.50 1.04
CA MET A 147 -2.60 -13.00 -0.32
C MET A 147 -2.24 -14.47 -0.26
N ARG A 148 -2.87 -15.29 -1.10
CA ARG A 148 -2.52 -16.70 -1.22
C ARG A 148 -2.34 -17.08 -2.66
N ILE A 149 -1.25 -17.77 -2.94
CA ILE A 149 -0.95 -18.38 -4.24
C ILE A 149 -0.96 -19.90 -4.02
N THR A 150 -1.71 -20.62 -4.84
CA THR A 150 -1.76 -22.09 -4.84
C THR A 150 -1.44 -22.63 -6.22
N SER A 151 -0.67 -23.70 -6.27
CA SER A 151 -0.33 -24.46 -7.47
C SER A 151 -1.05 -25.81 -7.45
N GLU A 152 -1.66 -26.21 -8.56
CA GLU A 152 -2.33 -27.52 -8.67
C GLU A 152 -1.33 -28.69 -8.76
N GLN A 153 -0.15 -28.44 -9.30
CA GLN A 153 0.96 -29.40 -9.23
C GLN A 153 1.75 -29.20 -7.93
N PRO A 154 2.15 -30.28 -7.24
CA PRO A 154 2.98 -30.18 -6.05
C PRO A 154 4.27 -29.41 -6.34
N ARG A 155 4.61 -28.48 -5.45
CA ARG A 155 5.88 -27.72 -5.49
C ARG A 155 6.08 -26.90 -6.78
N GLY A 156 4.99 -26.42 -7.38
CA GLY A 156 5.02 -25.63 -8.63
C GLY A 156 5.30 -24.13 -8.47
N ILE A 157 5.26 -23.57 -7.26
CA ILE A 157 5.49 -22.14 -7.02
C ILE A 157 6.99 -21.89 -6.84
N ASN A 158 7.55 -21.09 -7.75
CA ASN A 158 8.90 -20.56 -7.70
C ASN A 158 8.83 -19.07 -8.01
N CYS A 159 9.17 -18.22 -7.04
CA CYS A 159 9.03 -16.79 -7.20
C CYS A 159 10.01 -15.99 -6.35
N ARG A 160 10.16 -14.72 -6.68
CA ARG A 160 10.83 -13.72 -5.85
C ARG A 160 9.83 -12.67 -5.41
N VAL A 161 9.87 -12.33 -4.13
CA VAL A 161 8.99 -11.35 -3.50
C VAL A 161 9.85 -10.14 -3.11
N VAL A 162 9.47 -8.97 -3.61
CA VAL A 162 10.23 -7.72 -3.45
C VAL A 162 9.27 -6.60 -3.06
N LEU A 163 9.67 -5.83 -2.05
CA LEU A 163 9.01 -4.57 -1.70
C LEU A 163 9.85 -3.39 -2.15
N THR A 164 9.19 -2.32 -2.58
CA THR A 164 9.83 -1.03 -2.89
C THR A 164 8.85 0.12 -2.66
N SER A 165 9.31 1.35 -2.76
CA SER A 165 8.46 2.54 -2.69
C SER A 165 9.02 3.68 -3.51
N GLN A 166 8.16 4.63 -3.88
CA GLN A 166 8.55 5.87 -4.56
C GLN A 166 9.04 6.94 -3.58
N VAL A 167 8.76 6.77 -2.28
CA VAL A 167 9.25 7.66 -1.23
C VAL A 167 10.58 7.16 -0.65
N PRO A 168 11.35 7.97 0.10
CA PRO A 168 12.56 7.51 0.77
C PRO A 168 12.29 6.30 1.68
N HIS A 169 12.96 5.19 1.41
CA HIS A 169 12.72 3.93 2.10
C HIS A 169 13.97 3.03 2.15
N HIS A 170 13.92 2.04 3.04
CA HIS A 170 14.86 0.94 3.15
C HIS A 170 14.09 -0.36 3.33
N VAL A 171 14.52 -1.45 2.68
CA VAL A 171 13.93 -2.78 2.82
C VAL A 171 14.97 -3.76 3.33
N LYS A 172 14.59 -4.57 4.31
CA LYS A 172 15.43 -5.64 4.83
C LYS A 172 14.67 -6.96 4.89
N ALA A 173 15.27 -8.01 4.36
CA ALA A 173 14.84 -9.38 4.48
C ALA A 173 15.42 -10.03 5.74
N SER A 174 14.65 -10.93 6.36
CA SER A 174 15.05 -11.72 7.52
C SER A 174 14.79 -13.20 7.27
N ASN A 175 15.60 -14.07 7.90
CA ASN A 175 15.60 -15.53 7.68
C ASN A 175 14.30 -16.24 8.09
N ASN A 176 13.38 -15.55 8.76
CA ASN A 176 12.05 -16.04 9.14
C ASN A 176 10.99 -15.79 8.04
N GLY A 177 11.39 -15.50 6.80
CA GLY A 177 10.46 -15.23 5.70
C GLY A 177 9.80 -13.86 5.79
N GLN A 178 10.51 -12.86 6.34
CA GLN A 178 9.99 -11.52 6.56
C GLN A 178 10.71 -10.49 5.69
N LEU A 179 9.96 -9.55 5.12
CA LEU A 179 10.49 -8.26 4.66
C LEU A 179 9.98 -7.15 5.58
N THR A 180 10.88 -6.28 6.02
CA THR A 180 10.53 -5.04 6.73
C THR A 180 10.95 -3.86 5.86
N MET A 181 9.98 -3.00 5.52
CA MET A 181 10.19 -1.76 4.80
C MET A 181 9.92 -0.58 5.73
N THR A 182 10.94 0.22 6.01
CA THR A 182 10.81 1.47 6.75
C THR A 182 11.11 2.65 5.86
N GLY A 183 10.49 3.78 6.15
CA GLY A 183 10.69 4.99 5.36
C GLY A 183 9.90 6.15 5.91
N HIS A 184 9.81 7.21 5.10
CA HIS A 184 9.01 8.38 5.42
C HIS A 184 8.44 9.03 4.16
N ALA A 185 7.35 9.76 4.32
CA ALA A 185 6.78 10.59 3.26
C ALA A 185 7.84 11.58 2.73
N VAL A 186 7.68 12.02 1.48
CA VAL A 186 8.58 13.01 0.86
C VAL A 186 8.67 14.27 1.73
N GLY A 187 9.90 14.73 1.97
CA GLY A 187 10.20 15.87 2.83
C GLY A 187 11.41 15.61 3.72
N SER A 188 11.58 16.46 4.74
CA SER A 188 12.62 16.26 5.75
C SER A 188 12.22 15.10 6.68
N PRO A 189 13.12 14.11 6.92
CA PRO A 189 12.89 13.04 7.89
C PRO A 189 12.68 13.53 9.32
N GLN A 190 12.94 14.80 9.64
CA GLN A 190 12.69 15.35 10.97
C GLN A 190 11.27 15.90 11.12
N GLU A 191 10.54 16.05 10.01
CA GLU A 191 9.27 16.77 9.93
C GLU A 191 8.19 15.98 9.17
N SER A 192 8.49 14.78 8.66
CA SER A 192 7.56 13.96 7.86
C SER A 192 6.99 12.75 8.62
N ILE A 193 5.84 12.24 8.16
CA ILE A 193 5.26 10.98 8.62
C ILE A 193 6.19 9.82 8.24
N HIS A 194 6.53 8.96 9.21
CA HIS A 194 7.29 7.73 8.99
C HIS A 194 6.35 6.54 8.89
N PHE A 195 6.82 5.46 8.29
CA PHE A 195 6.06 4.21 8.22
C PHE A 195 6.95 2.98 8.42
N CYS A 196 6.30 1.88 8.82
CA CYS A 196 6.88 0.56 8.91
C CYS A 196 5.89 -0.45 8.33
N GLY A 197 6.20 -0.97 7.14
CA GLY A 197 5.50 -2.08 6.51
C GLY A 197 6.22 -3.39 6.78
N ILE A 198 5.48 -4.43 7.18
CA ILE A 198 6.01 -5.77 7.39
C ILE A 198 5.24 -6.75 6.52
N LEU A 199 5.97 -7.49 5.68
CA LEU A 199 5.46 -8.60 4.90
C LEU A 199 5.97 -9.91 5.47
N MET A 200 5.07 -10.84 5.78
CA MET A 200 5.39 -12.20 6.20
C MET A 200 5.02 -13.19 5.09
N ALA A 201 5.98 -14.01 4.67
CA ALA A 201 5.78 -15.10 3.72
C ALA A 201 5.83 -16.46 4.43
N ARG A 202 4.85 -17.32 4.14
CA ARG A 202 4.76 -18.68 4.67
C ARG A 202 4.50 -19.67 3.54
N SER A 203 5.15 -20.83 3.60
CA SER A 203 4.93 -21.91 2.64
C SER A 203 4.58 -23.20 3.37
N SER A 204 3.75 -24.04 2.74
CA SER A 204 3.37 -25.36 3.23
C SER A 204 4.52 -26.39 3.18
N ASP A 205 5.32 -26.33 2.12
CA ASP A 205 6.22 -27.41 1.70
C ASP A 205 7.44 -26.93 0.88
N GLY A 206 7.48 -25.64 0.54
CA GLY A 206 8.61 -25.01 -0.15
C GLY A 206 9.62 -24.39 0.81
N SER A 207 10.76 -23.96 0.27
CA SER A 207 11.76 -23.19 1.01
C SER A 207 11.64 -21.70 0.71
N ILE A 208 11.91 -20.88 1.73
CA ILE A 208 11.97 -19.41 1.63
C ILE A 208 13.37 -18.98 2.06
N MET A 209 14.10 -18.31 1.16
CA MET A 209 15.44 -17.78 1.41
C MET A 209 15.42 -16.27 1.34
N SER A 210 16.04 -15.61 2.31
CA SER A 210 16.20 -14.15 2.33
C SER A 210 17.57 -13.73 1.81
N SER A 211 17.60 -12.69 0.97
CA SER A 211 18.82 -12.03 0.51
C SER A 211 18.59 -10.54 0.44
N ASP A 212 19.31 -9.77 1.24
CA ASP A 212 19.23 -8.30 1.36
C ASP A 212 17.81 -7.74 1.50
N SER A 213 17.11 -7.50 0.39
CA SER A 213 15.75 -6.94 0.31
C SER A 213 14.73 -7.86 -0.37
N THR A 214 15.10 -9.11 -0.67
CA THR A 214 14.29 -10.06 -1.45
C THR A 214 14.04 -11.35 -0.68
N LEU A 215 12.83 -11.91 -0.79
CA LEU A 215 12.54 -13.30 -0.44
C LEU A 215 12.45 -14.14 -1.71
N THR A 216 13.19 -15.24 -1.77
CA THR A 216 13.12 -16.23 -2.86
C THR A 216 12.40 -17.48 -2.36
N VAL A 217 11.29 -17.83 -3.00
CA VAL A 217 10.49 -19.02 -2.72
C VAL A 217 10.80 -20.08 -3.77
N ARG A 218 11.09 -21.31 -3.33
CA ARG A 218 11.37 -22.44 -4.24
C ARG A 218 10.54 -23.65 -3.87
N GLY A 219 9.88 -24.21 -4.88
CA GLY A 219 9.19 -25.50 -4.80
C GLY A 219 8.07 -25.54 -3.77
N ALA A 220 7.23 -24.50 -3.70
CA ALA A 220 6.05 -24.43 -2.83
C ALA A 220 4.78 -24.89 -3.56
N SER A 221 3.86 -25.56 -2.87
CA SER A 221 2.50 -25.85 -3.37
C SER A 221 1.53 -24.73 -2.97
N VAL A 222 1.72 -24.18 -1.77
CA VAL A 222 1.00 -23.00 -1.27
C VAL A 222 2.01 -21.97 -0.75
N LEU A 223 1.81 -20.72 -1.14
CA LEU A 223 2.49 -19.56 -0.60
C LEU A 223 1.44 -18.58 -0.07
N THR A 224 1.56 -18.20 1.19
CA THR A 224 0.72 -17.18 1.81
C THR A 224 1.57 -15.98 2.19
N LEU A 225 1.13 -14.79 1.80
CA LEU A 225 1.74 -13.51 2.13
C LEU A 225 0.77 -12.69 2.98
N TYR A 226 1.28 -12.05 4.01
CA TYR A 226 0.54 -11.13 4.85
C TYR A 226 1.29 -9.81 4.95
N PHE A 227 0.61 -8.70 4.68
CA PHE A 227 1.18 -7.36 4.79
C PHE A 227 0.43 -6.55 5.84
N VAL A 228 1.18 -5.97 6.77
CA VAL A 228 0.70 -5.00 7.75
C VAL A 228 1.53 -3.72 7.65
N ASN A 229 0.95 -2.58 8.01
CA ASN A 229 1.68 -1.31 8.04
C ASN A 229 1.14 -0.40 9.15
N GLU A 230 2.06 0.33 9.78
CA GLU A 230 1.75 1.41 10.70
C GLU A 230 2.56 2.66 10.36
N THR A 231 2.00 3.84 10.63
CA THR A 231 2.66 5.12 10.42
C THR A 231 2.85 5.89 11.73
N SER A 232 3.74 6.87 11.74
CA SER A 232 3.96 7.75 12.89
C SER A 232 2.84 8.79 13.06
N PHE A 233 1.81 8.78 12.20
CA PHE A 233 0.67 9.68 12.34
C PHE A 233 -0.04 9.47 13.68
N ASN A 234 -0.25 10.55 14.42
CA ASN A 234 -0.86 10.52 15.75
C ASN A 234 -1.97 11.60 15.88
N GLY A 235 -2.64 11.89 14.77
CA GLY A 235 -3.65 12.94 14.67
C GLY A 235 -3.11 14.23 14.04
N ALA A 236 -4.01 14.99 13.42
CA ALA A 236 -3.67 16.14 12.57
C ALA A 236 -3.00 17.32 13.30
N GLY A 237 -3.14 17.40 14.63
CA GLY A 237 -2.53 18.45 15.46
C GLY A 237 -1.22 18.06 16.12
N ARG A 238 -0.70 16.85 15.87
CA ARG A 238 0.53 16.34 16.50
C ARG A 238 1.68 16.28 15.52
N HIS A 239 2.85 16.67 15.97
CA HIS A 239 4.04 16.63 15.14
C HIS A 239 4.43 15.16 14.82
N PRO A 240 4.63 14.79 13.53
CA PRO A 240 4.75 13.37 13.13
C PRO A 240 5.99 12.65 13.65
N VAL A 241 7.06 13.39 13.99
CA VAL A 241 8.28 12.85 14.60
C VAL A 241 8.32 13.05 16.12
N LYS A 242 8.18 14.28 16.61
CA LYS A 242 8.31 14.62 18.04
C LYS A 242 7.18 14.06 18.92
N GLU A 243 6.00 13.90 18.34
CA GLU A 243 4.78 13.38 19.00
C GLU A 243 4.17 12.22 18.22
N GLY A 244 4.99 11.56 17.39
CA GLY A 244 4.56 10.47 16.53
C GLY A 244 4.09 9.25 17.31
N ALA A 245 3.22 8.46 16.69
CA ALA A 245 2.82 7.16 17.21
C ALA A 245 4.03 6.19 17.21
N PRO A 246 4.07 5.19 18.12
CA PRO A 246 5.12 4.17 18.16
C PRO A 246 4.96 3.14 17.03
N TYR A 247 5.16 3.61 15.80
CA TYR A 247 4.79 2.88 14.58
C TYR A 247 5.62 1.62 14.33
N LEU A 248 6.88 1.58 14.79
CA LEU A 248 7.73 0.39 14.69
C LEU A 248 7.21 -0.72 15.60
N GLU A 249 6.88 -0.38 16.84
CA GLU A 249 6.33 -1.30 17.84
C GLU A 249 4.95 -1.77 17.41
N ASN A 250 4.09 -0.87 16.93
CA ASN A 250 2.75 -1.21 16.46
C ASN A 250 2.80 -2.18 15.26
N ALA A 251 3.61 -1.88 14.24
CA ALA A 251 3.77 -2.79 13.08
C ALA A 251 4.33 -4.15 13.52
N THR A 252 5.28 -4.16 14.46
CA THR A 252 5.83 -5.41 15.00
C THR A 252 4.76 -6.24 15.72
N ASN A 253 3.94 -5.61 16.56
CA ASN A 253 2.84 -6.27 17.25
C ASN A 253 1.82 -6.83 16.25
N ASP A 254 1.40 -6.04 15.26
CA ASP A 254 0.50 -6.49 14.20
C ASP A 254 1.09 -7.70 13.45
N SER A 255 2.39 -7.69 13.17
CA SER A 255 3.06 -8.82 12.51
C SER A 255 3.10 -10.11 13.36
N TRP A 256 3.21 -9.99 14.69
CA TRP A 256 3.14 -11.13 15.59
C TRP A 256 1.73 -11.70 15.67
N HIS A 257 0.70 -10.86 15.59
CA HIS A 257 -0.69 -11.30 15.54
C HIS A 257 -1.02 -12.17 14.32
N LEU A 258 -0.25 -12.06 13.23
CA LEU A 258 -0.38 -12.92 12.04
C LEU A 258 -0.15 -14.41 12.33
N ALA A 259 0.51 -14.76 13.43
CA ALA A 259 0.71 -16.16 13.83
C ALA A 259 -0.51 -16.77 14.54
N ASN A 260 -1.47 -15.95 14.98
CA ASN A 260 -2.60 -16.40 15.79
C ASN A 260 -3.72 -17.05 14.97
N TYR A 261 -3.76 -16.80 13.66
CA TYR A 261 -4.80 -17.29 12.78
C TYR A 261 -4.21 -17.92 11.51
N SER A 262 -4.90 -18.93 11.02
CA SER A 262 -4.72 -19.49 9.69
C SER A 262 -5.29 -18.55 8.62
N TYR A 263 -4.90 -18.80 7.36
CA TYR A 263 -5.43 -18.07 6.22
C TYR A 263 -6.96 -18.18 6.13
N GLU A 264 -7.51 -19.36 6.38
CA GLU A 264 -8.96 -19.59 6.35
C GLU A 264 -9.69 -18.84 7.47
N GLU A 265 -9.10 -18.73 8.65
CA GLU A 265 -9.67 -17.93 9.74
C GLU A 265 -9.66 -16.44 9.41
N PHE A 266 -8.57 -15.91 8.83
CA PHE A 266 -8.54 -14.52 8.35
C PHE A 266 -9.59 -14.27 7.25
N ARG A 267 -9.73 -15.21 6.32
CA ARG A 267 -10.72 -15.15 5.24
C ARG A 267 -12.14 -15.18 5.79
N GLN A 268 -12.43 -16.07 6.75
CA GLN A 268 -13.75 -16.17 7.38
C GLN A 268 -14.11 -14.92 8.20
N ARG A 269 -13.12 -14.28 8.84
CA ARG A 269 -13.33 -13.04 9.59
C ARG A 269 -13.50 -11.81 8.69
N HIS A 270 -13.02 -11.90 7.45
CA HIS A 270 -13.12 -10.85 6.45
C HIS A 270 -14.52 -10.78 5.81
N ILE A 271 -15.08 -11.94 5.46
CA ILE A 271 -16.43 -12.10 4.84
C ILE A 271 -17.53 -11.93 5.89
#